data_AF-A0A6G3WIN3-F1
#
_entry.id   AF-A0A6G3WIN3-F1
#
_cell.length_a   1.000
_cell.length_b   1.000
_cell.length_c   1.000
_cell.angle_alpha   90.00
_cell.angle_beta   90.00
_cell.angle_gamma   90.00
#
_symmetry.space_group_name_H-M   'P 1'
#
loop_
_entity.id
_entity.type
_entity.pdbx_description
1 polymer ?
#
loop_
_entity_poly.entity_id
_entity_poly.type
_entity_poly.pdbx_seq_one_letter_code
_entity_poly.pdbx_strand_id
1 'polypeptide(L)'
;MSRPLPQLPKPEFVLIRIEVPPEVPTQIDVDLGDTGIPGGLIGYEYRPLSEPVYFGGPGERGLVAFATCGLFGRIGVDVTSGHVVQVPTAESATANHVNRDIDSFNRCVEAVIARFPFYAESDDERFEEAAEELRDLVSGIDETALVHGGFWETFCGDVAIGDYADWDE
;
A
#
# COMPACT_ATOMS: atom_id res chain seq x y z
N MET A 1 9.83 11.77 25.55
CA MET A 1 10.78 10.82 24.94
C MET A 1 9.95 9.76 24.26
N SER A 2 9.88 9.77 22.93
CA SER A 2 9.17 8.75 22.17
C SER A 2 9.99 7.46 22.24
N ARG A 3 9.34 6.33 22.54
CA ARG A 3 9.98 5.02 22.41
C ARG A 3 10.40 4.85 20.95
N PRO A 4 11.62 4.35 20.66
CA PRO A 4 11.96 3.95 19.31
C PRO A 4 10.94 2.91 18.83
N LEU A 5 10.49 3.05 17.59
CA LEU A 5 9.63 2.04 16.97
C LEU A 5 10.41 0.72 16.91
N PRO A 6 9.76 -0.44 17.07
CA PRO A 6 10.45 -1.71 16.96
C PRO A 6 11.10 -1.83 15.57
N GLN A 7 12.31 -2.39 15.51
CA GLN A 7 12.92 -2.78 14.24
C GLN A 7 12.00 -3.79 13.54
N LEU A 8 11.75 -3.55 12.26
CA LEU A 8 10.93 -4.42 11.44
C LEU A 8 11.80 -5.51 10.79
N PRO A 9 11.29 -6.73 10.60
CA PRO A 9 12.02 -7.75 9.85
C PRO A 9 12.18 -7.30 8.40
N LYS A 10 13.25 -7.75 7.72
CA LYS A 10 13.46 -7.49 6.29
C LYS A 10 12.15 -7.73 5.52
N PRO A 11 11.74 -6.80 4.64
CA PRO A 11 10.50 -6.93 3.90
C PRO A 11 10.53 -8.20 3.05
N GLU A 12 9.45 -8.98 3.15
CA GLU A 12 9.22 -10.19 2.39
C GLU A 12 7.84 -10.09 1.75
N PHE A 13 7.76 -10.38 0.45
CA PHE A 13 6.49 -10.44 -0.23
C PHE A 13 5.82 -11.78 0.04
N VAL A 14 4.72 -11.73 0.78
CA VAL A 14 3.82 -12.86 1.00
C VAL A 14 2.39 -12.40 0.75
N LEU A 15 1.58 -13.27 0.20
CA LEU A 15 0.14 -13.04 0.09
C LEU A 15 -0.57 -13.68 1.28
N ILE A 16 -1.46 -12.91 1.91
CA ILE A 16 -2.38 -13.41 2.92
C ILE A 16 -3.80 -13.38 2.35
N ARG A 17 -4.55 -14.43 2.67
CA ARG A 17 -5.98 -14.47 2.37
C ARG A 17 -6.74 -13.80 3.49
N ILE A 18 -7.76 -13.04 3.11
CA ILE A 18 -8.65 -12.39 4.05
C ILE A 18 -10.06 -12.89 3.81
N GLU A 19 -10.78 -13.15 4.90
CA GLU A 19 -12.22 -13.36 4.85
C GLU A 19 -12.87 -11.98 5.01
N VAL A 20 -13.69 -11.59 4.04
CA VAL A 20 -14.41 -10.31 4.10
C VAL A 20 -15.76 -10.46 4.80
N PRO A 21 -16.31 -9.39 5.40
CA PRO A 21 -17.63 -9.42 6.00
C PRO A 21 -18.71 -9.88 5.01
N PRO A 22 -19.75 -10.61 5.45
CA PRO A 22 -20.81 -11.14 4.57
C PRO A 22 -21.63 -10.04 3.87
N GLU A 23 -21.55 -8.80 4.33
CA GLU A 23 -22.16 -7.62 3.72
C GLU A 23 -21.42 -7.14 2.46
N VAL A 24 -20.20 -7.62 2.22
CA VAL A 24 -19.40 -7.27 1.05
C VAL A 24 -19.98 -7.91 -0.22
N PRO A 25 -20.07 -7.19 -1.34
CA PRO A 25 -20.55 -7.78 -2.58
C PRO A 25 -19.72 -8.98 -3.05
N THR A 26 -20.39 -10.03 -3.52
CA THR A 26 -19.78 -11.32 -3.90
C THR A 26 -18.58 -11.20 -4.84
N GLN A 27 -18.57 -10.24 -5.77
CA GLN A 27 -17.44 -10.07 -6.66
C GLN A 27 -16.18 -9.64 -5.90
N ILE A 28 -16.31 -8.70 -4.96
CA ILE A 28 -15.19 -8.20 -4.15
C ILE A 28 -14.69 -9.28 -3.18
N ASP A 29 -15.60 -10.07 -2.63
CA ASP A 29 -15.27 -11.25 -1.81
C ASP A 29 -14.43 -12.26 -2.61
N VAL A 30 -14.87 -12.62 -3.82
CA VAL A 30 -14.13 -13.53 -4.71
C VAL A 30 -12.77 -12.95 -5.07
N ASP A 31 -12.71 -11.68 -5.50
CA ASP A 31 -11.45 -11.06 -5.94
C ASP A 31 -10.41 -11.01 -4.81
N LEU A 32 -10.83 -10.63 -3.59
CA LEU A 32 -9.95 -10.59 -2.41
C LEU A 32 -9.59 -11.98 -1.88
N GLY A 33 -10.52 -12.94 -1.95
CA GLY A 33 -10.31 -14.31 -1.52
C GLY A 33 -9.33 -15.08 -2.42
N ASP A 34 -9.46 -14.91 -3.74
CA ASP A 34 -8.63 -15.59 -4.73
C ASP A 34 -7.25 -14.92 -4.88
N THR A 35 -7.22 -13.59 -4.94
CA THR A 35 -5.97 -12.82 -5.18
C THR A 35 -5.17 -12.63 -3.89
N GLY A 36 -5.84 -12.52 -2.74
CA GLY A 36 -5.23 -12.15 -1.47
C GLY A 36 -4.72 -10.70 -1.46
N ILE A 37 -4.15 -10.31 -0.33
CA ILE A 37 -3.49 -9.02 -0.13
C ILE A 37 -2.04 -9.23 0.32
N PRO A 38 -1.16 -8.23 0.20
CA PRO A 38 0.20 -8.33 0.71
C PRO A 38 0.17 -8.46 2.24
N GLY A 39 1.05 -9.29 2.80
CA GLY A 39 1.24 -9.43 4.25
C GLY A 39 1.97 -8.25 4.89
N GLY A 40 2.59 -7.39 4.08
CA GLY A 40 3.32 -6.21 4.51
C GLY A 40 3.86 -5.41 3.32
N LEU A 41 4.45 -4.25 3.63
CA LEU A 41 5.30 -3.46 2.74
C LEU A 41 6.57 -3.08 3.53
N ILE A 42 7.44 -2.31 2.90
CA ILE A 42 8.63 -1.72 3.51
C ILE A 42 8.21 -0.72 4.58
N GLY A 43 8.83 -0.81 5.75
CA GLY A 43 8.52 0.06 6.87
C GLY A 43 7.11 -0.10 7.41
N TYR A 44 6.53 1.02 7.85
CA TYR A 44 5.20 1.07 8.46
C TYR A 44 4.11 1.59 7.51
N GLU A 45 4.45 1.69 6.21
CA GLU A 45 3.62 2.29 5.17
C GLU A 45 2.32 1.54 4.91
N TYR A 46 2.34 0.23 5.13
CA TYR A 46 1.20 -0.65 4.96
C TYR A 46 1.24 -1.76 6.00
N ARG A 47 0.11 -1.95 6.69
CA ARG A 47 -0.09 -3.07 7.62
C ARG A 47 -1.48 -3.67 7.43
N PRO A 48 -1.60 -4.98 7.13
CA PRO A 48 -2.89 -5.61 7.02
C PRO A 48 -3.71 -5.50 8.30
N LEU A 49 -5.02 -5.41 8.12
CA LEU A 49 -5.97 -5.55 9.22
C LEU A 49 -6.12 -7.03 9.57
N SER A 50 -6.29 -7.31 10.86
CA SER A 50 -6.68 -8.66 11.30
C SER A 50 -8.06 -9.05 10.78
N GLU A 51 -8.95 -8.08 10.59
CA GLU A 51 -10.30 -8.24 10.05
C GLU A 51 -10.60 -7.10 9.09
N PRO A 52 -10.97 -7.38 7.82
CA PRO A 52 -11.39 -6.35 6.88
C PRO A 52 -12.66 -5.64 7.36
N VAL A 53 -12.77 -4.34 7.07
CA VAL A 53 -13.90 -3.50 7.50
C VAL A 53 -14.65 -2.99 6.28
N TYR A 54 -15.96 -3.21 6.24
CA TYR A 54 -16.82 -2.71 5.17
C TYR A 54 -17.53 -1.41 5.57
N PHE A 55 -17.39 -0.39 4.75
CA PHE A 55 -18.04 0.92 4.86
C PHE A 55 -19.05 1.11 3.72
N GLY A 56 -20.20 0.42 3.78
CA GLY A 56 -21.25 0.47 2.75
C GLY A 56 -22.67 0.61 3.27
N GLY A 57 -22.85 1.14 4.48
CA GLY A 57 -24.15 1.55 5.00
C GLY A 57 -24.75 2.74 4.23
N PRO A 58 -26.02 3.08 4.50
CA PRO A 58 -26.68 4.23 3.84
C PRO A 58 -25.91 5.54 4.05
N GLY A 59 -25.42 6.13 2.95
CA GLY A 59 -24.60 7.35 2.97
C GLY A 59 -23.09 7.09 3.07
N GLU A 60 -22.67 5.84 3.16
CA GLU A 60 -21.27 5.44 3.11
C GLU A 60 -20.81 5.14 1.68
N ARG A 61 -19.49 5.08 1.49
CA ARG A 61 -18.86 5.16 0.18
C ARG A 61 -18.73 3.84 -0.56
N GLY A 62 -19.04 2.72 0.08
CA GLY A 62 -18.82 1.38 -0.45
C GLY A 62 -17.34 1.07 -0.53
N LEU A 63 -16.69 0.85 0.61
CA LEU A 63 -15.25 0.54 0.70
C LEU A 63 -15.02 -0.70 1.55
N VAL A 64 -14.21 -1.64 1.08
CA VAL A 64 -13.69 -2.75 1.89
C VAL A 64 -12.25 -2.44 2.28
N ALA A 65 -12.02 -1.92 3.48
CA ALA A 65 -10.69 -1.64 3.99
C ALA A 65 -10.02 -2.92 4.50
N PHE A 66 -8.81 -3.17 4.03
CA PHE A 66 -8.04 -4.38 4.37
C PHE A 66 -6.68 -4.09 5.00
N ALA A 67 -6.25 -2.82 5.04
CA ALA A 67 -5.00 -2.42 5.67
C ALA A 67 -5.05 -1.00 6.27
N THR A 68 -4.13 -0.72 7.18
CA THR A 68 -3.77 0.63 7.61
C THR A 68 -2.57 1.14 6.82
N CYS A 69 -2.53 2.44 6.57
CA CYS A 69 -1.37 3.15 6.01
C CYS A 69 -1.14 4.48 6.74
N GLY A 70 0.11 4.84 6.98
CA GLY A 70 0.45 6.01 7.81
C GLY A 70 -0.17 5.95 9.22
N LEU A 71 -0.43 7.12 9.83
CA LEU A 71 -0.98 7.18 11.19
C LEU A 71 -2.46 6.84 11.29
N PHE A 72 -3.28 7.26 10.31
CA PHE A 72 -4.74 7.19 10.40
C PHE A 72 -5.41 6.63 9.14
N GLY A 73 -4.62 6.39 8.10
CA GLY A 73 -5.14 6.02 6.79
C GLY A 73 -5.54 4.55 6.72
N ARG A 74 -6.41 4.26 5.77
CA ARG A 74 -6.77 2.89 5.37
C ARG A 74 -6.52 2.70 3.89
N ILE A 75 -6.13 1.49 3.52
CA ILE A 75 -6.14 1.03 2.14
C ILE A 75 -7.26 -0.02 2.01
N GLY A 76 -8.01 0.07 0.91
CA GLY A 76 -9.16 -0.78 0.66
C GLY A 76 -9.54 -0.84 -0.81
N VAL A 77 -10.53 -1.67 -1.14
CA VAL A 77 -11.14 -1.73 -2.47
C VAL A 77 -12.42 -0.92 -2.48
N ASP A 78 -12.50 0.07 -3.38
CA ASP A 78 -13.75 0.76 -3.68
C ASP A 78 -14.68 -0.21 -4.41
N VAL A 79 -15.84 -0.46 -3.83
CA VAL A 79 -16.78 -1.49 -4.28
C VAL A 79 -17.41 -1.15 -5.64
N THR A 80 -17.49 0.15 -5.97
CA THR A 80 -18.12 0.58 -7.22
C THR A 80 -17.19 0.39 -8.41
N SER A 81 -15.91 0.73 -8.24
CA SER A 81 -14.90 0.71 -9.29
C SER A 81 -14.02 -0.54 -9.30
N GLY A 82 -13.90 -1.24 -8.18
CA GLY A 82 -12.91 -2.30 -7.99
C GLY A 82 -11.48 -1.78 -7.79
N HIS A 83 -11.28 -0.47 -7.76
CA HIS A 83 -9.95 0.13 -7.59
C HIS A 83 -9.47 0.00 -6.15
N VAL A 84 -8.16 -0.16 -5.99
CA VAL A 84 -7.50 -0.01 -4.69
C VAL A 84 -7.34 1.48 -4.42
N VAL A 85 -7.82 1.90 -3.25
CA VAL A 85 -7.83 3.29 -2.84
C VAL A 85 -7.30 3.45 -1.42
N GLN A 86 -6.77 4.64 -1.14
CA GLN A 86 -6.34 5.08 0.18
C GLN A 86 -7.30 6.14 0.70
N VAL A 87 -7.84 5.94 1.90
CA VAL A 87 -8.60 6.98 2.62
C VAL A 87 -7.71 7.55 3.74
N PRO A 88 -7.50 8.87 3.80
CA PRO A 88 -6.62 9.47 4.82
C PRO A 88 -7.08 9.23 6.26
N THR A 89 -8.40 9.13 6.48
CA THR A 89 -9.02 8.77 7.74
C THR A 89 -10.27 7.93 7.47
N ALA A 90 -10.76 7.19 8.48
CA ALA A 90 -11.99 6.40 8.36
C ALA A 90 -13.24 7.25 8.05
N GLU A 91 -13.24 8.54 8.43
CA GLU A 91 -14.34 9.48 8.22
C GLU A 91 -14.18 10.29 6.92
N SER A 92 -13.10 10.07 6.17
CA SER A 92 -12.80 10.87 4.99
C SER A 92 -13.82 10.65 3.87
N ALA A 93 -14.42 11.74 3.39
CA ALA A 93 -15.26 11.75 2.19
C ALA A 93 -14.44 11.63 0.90
N THR A 94 -13.10 11.73 0.97
CA THR A 94 -12.18 11.60 -0.17
C THR A 94 -11.30 10.36 -0.05
N ALA A 95 -11.03 9.76 -1.20
CA ALA A 95 -10.28 8.51 -1.37
C ALA A 95 -9.37 8.78 -2.54
N ASN A 96 -8.10 8.49 -2.33
CA ASN A 96 -7.05 8.70 -3.30
C ASN A 96 -6.82 7.37 -4.00
N HIS A 97 -6.69 7.44 -5.32
CA HIS A 97 -6.36 6.26 -6.13
C HIS A 97 -5.00 5.70 -5.70
N VAL A 98 -4.90 4.37 -5.62
CA VAL A 98 -3.63 3.66 -5.34
C VAL A 98 -3.28 2.78 -6.52
N ASN A 99 -4.19 1.88 -6.91
CA ASN A 99 -4.04 1.02 -8.07
C ASN A 99 -5.41 0.74 -8.69
N ARG A 100 -5.42 0.40 -9.98
CA ARG A 100 -6.65 0.07 -10.72
C ARG A 100 -7.35 -1.21 -10.24
N ASP A 101 -6.60 -2.15 -9.64
CA ASP A 101 -7.12 -3.41 -9.12
C ASP A 101 -6.14 -4.04 -8.11
N ILE A 102 -6.60 -5.08 -7.40
CA ILE A 102 -5.83 -5.75 -6.35
C ILE A 102 -4.61 -6.53 -6.89
N ASP A 103 -4.70 -7.10 -8.10
CA ASP A 103 -3.57 -7.79 -8.75
C ASP A 103 -2.42 -6.81 -9.02
N SER A 104 -2.76 -5.65 -9.59
CA SER A 104 -1.81 -4.58 -9.89
C SER A 104 -1.18 -4.04 -8.61
N PHE A 105 -1.96 -3.86 -7.54
CA PHE A 105 -1.43 -3.50 -6.22
C PHE A 105 -0.44 -4.54 -5.69
N ASN A 106 -0.79 -5.83 -5.73
CA ASN A 106 0.06 -6.91 -5.26
C ASN A 106 1.37 -6.97 -6.03
N ARG A 107 1.32 -6.84 -7.36
CA ARG A 107 2.51 -6.83 -8.23
C ARG A 107 3.39 -5.60 -7.99
N CYS A 108 2.82 -4.43 -7.76
CA CYS A 108 3.59 -3.24 -7.36
C CYS A 108 4.31 -3.47 -6.02
N VAL A 109 3.61 -3.99 -5.01
CA VAL A 109 4.21 -4.30 -3.70
C VAL A 109 5.32 -5.34 -3.84
N GLU A 110 5.10 -6.41 -4.61
CA GLU A 110 6.12 -7.43 -4.89
C GLU A 110 7.37 -6.82 -5.54
N ALA A 111 7.20 -6.00 -6.58
CA ALA A 111 8.32 -5.37 -7.28
C ALA A 111 9.10 -4.40 -6.39
N VAL A 112 8.39 -3.60 -5.58
CA VAL A 112 8.99 -2.66 -4.63
C VAL A 112 9.78 -3.40 -3.55
N ILE A 113 9.23 -4.48 -2.98
CA ILE A 113 9.94 -5.33 -2.01
C ILE A 113 11.15 -6.02 -2.66
N ALA A 114 11.01 -6.52 -3.90
CA ALA A 114 12.11 -7.16 -4.61
C ALA A 114 13.28 -6.21 -4.92
N ARG A 115 13.00 -4.90 -5.04
CA ARG A 115 14.01 -3.86 -5.24
C ARG A 115 14.73 -3.46 -3.94
N PHE A 116 14.23 -3.88 -2.78
CA PHE A 116 14.82 -3.58 -1.47
C PHE A 116 16.09 -4.43 -1.19
N PRO A 117 17.18 -3.87 -0.63
CA PRO A 117 17.35 -2.50 -0.15
C PRO A 117 17.47 -1.48 -1.28
N PHE A 118 16.98 -0.26 -1.04
CA PHE A 118 16.96 0.78 -2.08
C PHE A 118 18.32 1.38 -2.35
N TYR A 119 19.13 1.51 -1.31
CA TYR A 119 20.39 2.22 -1.34
C TYR A 119 21.55 1.24 -1.18
N ALA A 120 22.62 1.47 -1.94
CA ALA A 120 23.90 0.84 -1.65
C ALA A 120 24.58 1.63 -0.52
N GLU A 121 25.34 0.94 0.32
CA GLU A 121 26.16 1.60 1.35
C GLU A 121 27.05 2.65 0.67
N SER A 122 26.88 3.93 1.03
CA SER A 122 27.76 5.09 0.73
C SER A 122 27.48 6.06 -0.42
N ASP A 123 26.26 6.21 -0.96
CA ASP A 123 25.99 7.31 -1.93
C ASP A 123 24.62 8.00 -1.74
N ASP A 124 24.62 9.14 -1.04
CA ASP A 124 23.46 10.02 -0.90
C ASP A 124 22.96 10.57 -2.25
N GLU A 125 23.84 10.63 -3.28
CA GLU A 125 23.48 11.05 -4.65
C GLU A 125 22.57 10.02 -5.37
N ARG A 126 22.37 8.82 -4.81
CA ARG A 126 21.61 7.73 -5.45
C ARG A 126 20.18 7.55 -4.94
N PHE A 127 19.73 8.40 -4.00
CA PHE A 127 18.37 8.28 -3.47
C PHE A 127 17.32 8.65 -4.52
N GLU A 128 17.55 9.71 -5.29
CA GLU A 128 16.65 10.08 -6.40
C GLU A 128 16.68 9.03 -7.52
N GLU A 129 17.85 8.46 -7.86
CA GLU A 129 17.96 7.36 -8.83
C GLU A 129 17.11 6.14 -8.39
N ALA A 130 17.21 5.75 -7.12
CA ALA A 130 16.38 4.67 -6.58
C ALA A 130 14.88 5.00 -6.62
N ALA A 131 14.49 6.25 -6.34
CA ALA A 131 13.10 6.70 -6.43
C ALA A 131 12.58 6.71 -7.88
N GLU A 132 13.38 7.15 -8.86
CA GLU A 132 13.05 7.11 -10.28
C GLU A 132 12.86 5.67 -10.77
N GLU A 133 13.75 4.74 -10.40
CA GLU A 133 13.61 3.32 -10.72
C GLU A 133 12.29 2.74 -10.16
N LEU A 134 11.90 3.12 -8.94
CA LEU A 134 10.63 2.67 -8.34
C LEU A 134 9.42 3.26 -9.06
N ARG A 135 9.48 4.53 -9.48
CA ARG A 135 8.41 5.15 -10.29
C ARG A 135 8.24 4.41 -11.62
N ASP A 136 9.34 4.04 -12.27
CA ASP A 136 9.31 3.26 -13.52
C ASP A 136 8.74 1.85 -13.28
N LEU A 137 9.12 1.18 -12.20
CA LEU A 137 8.59 -0.13 -11.83
C LEU A 137 7.08 -0.09 -11.56
N VAL A 138 6.64 0.86 -10.73
CA VAL A 138 5.22 1.00 -10.36
C VAL A 138 4.37 1.38 -11.58
N SER A 139 4.79 2.38 -12.35
CA SER A 139 4.05 2.81 -13.54
C SER A 139 4.06 1.78 -14.67
N GLY A 140 5.12 0.97 -14.77
CA GLY A 140 5.18 -0.15 -15.72
C GLY A 140 4.21 -1.29 -15.40
N ILE A 141 3.83 -1.46 -14.12
CA ILE A 141 2.82 -2.43 -13.69
C ILE A 141 1.42 -1.83 -13.79
N ASP A 142 1.27 -0.60 -13.33
CA ASP A 142 0.02 0.16 -13.33
C ASP A 142 0.27 1.64 -13.63
N GLU A 143 -0.02 2.04 -14.86
CA GLU A 143 0.16 3.42 -15.34
C GLU A 143 -0.67 4.46 -14.54
N THR A 144 -1.68 4.01 -13.79
CA THR A 144 -2.56 4.88 -13.01
C THR A 144 -2.05 5.12 -11.58
N ALA A 145 -1.02 4.40 -11.14
CA ALA A 145 -0.62 4.35 -9.74
C ALA A 145 0.10 5.61 -9.22
N LEU A 146 0.76 6.37 -10.09
CA LEU A 146 1.53 7.57 -9.74
C LEU A 146 0.68 8.86 -9.82
N VAL A 147 -0.46 8.89 -9.13
CA VAL A 147 -1.25 10.11 -8.98
C VAL A 147 -0.52 11.09 -8.07
N HIS A 148 -0.56 12.39 -8.42
CA HIS A 148 0.03 13.43 -7.60
C HIS A 148 -0.58 13.49 -6.19
N GLY A 149 0.27 13.49 -5.16
CA GLY A 149 -0.10 13.34 -3.75
C GLY A 149 -0.62 11.96 -3.39
N GLY A 150 -0.48 10.97 -4.28
CA GLY A 150 -0.95 9.61 -4.11
C GLY A 150 -0.02 8.76 -3.26
N PHE A 151 -0.47 7.54 -2.94
CA PHE A 151 0.28 6.60 -2.10
C PHE A 151 1.68 6.30 -2.66
N TRP A 152 1.76 5.88 -3.92
CA TRP A 152 3.03 5.51 -4.54
C TRP A 152 3.95 6.70 -4.83
N GLU A 153 3.39 7.86 -5.20
CA GLU A 153 4.20 9.07 -5.39
C GLU A 153 4.84 9.50 -4.07
N THR A 154 4.07 9.48 -2.97
CA THR A 154 4.56 9.76 -1.61
C THR A 154 5.65 8.78 -1.22
N PHE A 155 5.40 7.48 -1.39
CA PHE A 155 6.38 6.44 -1.09
C PHE A 155 7.70 6.64 -1.85
N CYS A 156 7.66 6.94 -3.15
CA CYS A 156 8.86 7.23 -3.92
C CYS A 156 9.55 8.53 -3.44
N GLY A 157 8.79 9.52 -2.96
CA GLY A 157 9.31 10.71 -2.32
C GLY A 157 10.09 10.40 -1.04
N ASP A 158 9.55 9.53 -0.18
CA ASP A 158 10.22 9.06 1.04
C ASP A 158 11.53 8.32 0.70
N VAL A 159 11.52 7.54 -0.39
CA VAL A 159 12.73 6.92 -0.92
C VAL A 159 13.74 7.97 -1.40
N ALA A 160 13.30 9.02 -2.11
CA ALA A 160 14.18 10.07 -2.63
C ALA A 160 14.88 10.89 -1.51
N ILE A 161 14.30 10.96 -0.32
CA ILE A 161 14.89 11.67 0.83
C ILE A 161 15.69 10.76 1.78
N GLY A 162 15.75 9.45 1.52
CA GLY A 162 16.56 8.51 2.28
C GLY A 162 15.88 7.93 3.52
N ASP A 163 14.54 7.97 3.64
CA ASP A 163 13.83 7.51 4.85
C ASP A 163 14.05 6.03 5.20
N TYR A 164 14.57 5.24 4.25
CA TYR A 164 14.85 3.81 4.43
C TYR A 164 16.35 3.48 4.48
N ALA A 165 17.24 4.48 4.61
CA ALA A 165 18.69 4.31 4.53
C ALA A 165 19.27 3.54 5.71
N ASP A 166 18.71 3.75 6.91
CA ASP A 166 19.23 3.18 8.16
C ASP A 166 18.57 1.84 8.51
N TRP A 167 18.05 1.09 7.53
CA TRP A 167 17.31 -0.15 7.80
C TRP A 167 18.16 -1.27 8.42
N ASP A 168 19.44 -1.33 8.08
CA ASP A 168 20.37 -2.36 8.54
C ASP A 168 21.11 -2.00 9.86
N GLU A 169 20.80 -0.84 10.49
CA GLU A 169 21.34 -0.42 11.81
C GLU A 169 20.45 -0.83 13.00
#